data_AF-A0A7J4PDF7-F1
#
_entry.id   AF-A0A7J4PDF7-F1
#
_cell.length_a   1.000
_cell.length_b   1.000
_cell.length_c   1.000
_cell.angle_alpha   90.00
_cell.angle_beta   90.00
_cell.angle_gamma   90.00
#
_symmetry.space_group_name_H-M   'P 1'
#
loop_
_entity.id
_entity.type
_entity.pdbx_description
1 polymer ?
#
loop_
_entity_poly.entity_id
_entity_poly.type
_entity_poly.pdbx_seq_one_letter_code
_entity_poly.pdbx_strand_id
1 'polypeptide(L)'
;MKAFDGKLTRVFQINGKNVLVRGGGYVEDMMLRPSSEREEIAVSYAKAMNLNALRMEGVRGSNYLYDLCDKQGIMTFVGWCCCSAWESWENWTEHTAYIAEKSLKDEVIRLRNHPCVIDWLYGSDRYPPADVERRYISVLDEYDGTRPYQSSATSQSSDIAGDTGLYMGPWPDAYAYLPPSYWYGKLEFNTEAGPGGEQIPPIESMRKMMPEDDLWPTSDSWRLRLSSRFSPQMREALNSRYGKPTGLEEYCIKSQVLQKEATKAMFEAYARNKYGSSGIIYWMFNSAWPSLYWQLYDYYLMPNGAFYGTKEACNPLHVQYSYDDDSVWVVNSYYHGFKNLK
;
A
#
# COMPACT_ATOMS: atom_id res chain seq x y z
N MET A 1 16.12 4.08 -12.91
CA MET A 1 16.43 3.24 -11.72
C MET A 1 17.77 3.68 -11.15
N LYS A 2 18.05 3.38 -9.89
CA LYS A 2 19.34 3.60 -9.23
C LYS A 2 19.78 2.32 -8.53
N ALA A 3 21.08 2.06 -8.51
CA ALA A 3 21.65 0.96 -7.74
C ALA A 3 22.02 1.45 -6.34
N PHE A 4 21.47 0.81 -5.31
CA PHE A 4 21.83 1.04 -3.90
C PHE A 4 22.26 -0.29 -3.30
N ASP A 5 23.54 -0.39 -2.92
CA ASP A 5 24.16 -1.63 -2.42
C ASP A 5 23.88 -2.86 -3.32
N GLY A 6 23.97 -2.66 -4.63
CA GLY A 6 23.73 -3.70 -5.64
C GLY A 6 22.25 -4.01 -5.91
N LYS A 7 21.31 -3.39 -5.18
CA LYS A 7 19.86 -3.49 -5.46
C LYS A 7 19.43 -2.43 -6.45
N LEU A 8 18.70 -2.86 -7.48
CA LEU A 8 18.11 -1.96 -8.47
C LEU A 8 16.78 -1.41 -7.95
N THR A 9 16.72 -0.11 -7.70
CA THR A 9 15.55 0.55 -7.10
C THR A 9 14.99 1.62 -8.04
N ARG A 10 13.66 1.59 -8.24
CA ARG A 10 12.91 2.60 -9.00
C ARG A 10 12.72 3.85 -8.15
N VAL A 11 13.24 4.99 -8.62
CA VAL A 11 13.09 6.29 -7.95
C VAL A 11 12.23 7.18 -8.83
N PHE A 12 11.18 7.76 -8.25
CA PHE A 12 10.30 8.70 -8.95
C PHE A 12 10.75 10.14 -8.74
N GLN A 13 10.64 10.94 -9.80
CA GLN A 13 10.87 12.37 -9.77
C GLN A 13 9.64 13.11 -10.27
N ILE A 14 9.15 14.06 -9.48
CA ILE A 14 8.09 14.98 -9.89
C ILE A 14 8.73 16.36 -10.05
N ASN A 15 8.64 16.93 -11.26
CA ASN A 15 9.23 18.24 -11.59
C ASN A 15 10.73 18.33 -11.20
N GLY A 16 11.49 17.26 -11.47
CA GLY A 16 12.93 17.18 -11.18
C GLY A 16 13.31 16.96 -9.72
N LYS A 17 12.34 16.68 -8.83
CA LYS A 17 12.58 16.41 -7.40
C LYS A 17 12.30 14.95 -7.07
N ASN A 18 13.26 14.27 -6.44
CA ASN A 18 13.06 12.89 -5.96
C ASN A 18 11.96 12.86 -4.90
N VAL A 19 11.00 11.95 -5.06
CA VAL A 19 9.94 11.72 -4.08
C VAL A 19 10.15 10.37 -3.41
N LEU A 20 10.10 10.34 -2.08
CA LEU A 20 9.92 9.10 -1.34
C LEU A 20 8.42 8.77 -1.36
N VAL A 21 8.05 7.69 -2.03
CA VAL A 21 6.66 7.23 -2.10
C VAL A 21 6.27 6.65 -0.74
N ARG A 22 5.22 7.19 -0.14
CA ARG A 22 4.64 6.72 1.11
C ARG A 22 3.15 6.63 0.89
N GLY A 23 2.64 5.42 0.76
CA GLY A 23 1.24 5.20 0.40
C GLY A 23 0.64 3.96 1.01
N GLY A 24 -0.55 3.61 0.50
CA GLY A 24 -1.21 2.34 0.80
C GLY A 24 -2.01 1.84 -0.40
N GLY A 25 -2.28 0.54 -0.42
CA GLY A 25 -3.14 -0.10 -1.43
C GLY A 25 -4.60 0.29 -1.19
N TYR A 26 -5.25 0.93 -2.15
CA TYR A 26 -6.64 1.38 -2.04
C TYR A 26 -7.59 0.32 -2.58
N VAL A 27 -8.75 0.18 -1.94
CA VAL A 27 -9.83 -0.71 -2.38
C VAL A 27 -11.19 -0.03 -2.25
N GLU A 28 -12.09 -0.28 -3.21
CA GLU A 28 -13.49 0.15 -3.10
C GLU A 28 -14.28 -0.71 -2.13
N ASP A 29 -15.53 -0.31 -1.87
CA ASP A 29 -16.52 -1.17 -1.24
C ASP A 29 -16.63 -2.53 -1.95
N MET A 30 -16.75 -3.62 -1.20
CA MET A 30 -16.75 -4.99 -1.75
C MET A 30 -17.87 -5.24 -2.76
N MET A 31 -18.99 -4.53 -2.63
CA MET A 31 -20.13 -4.61 -3.56
C MET A 31 -20.09 -3.49 -4.61
N LEU A 32 -18.96 -2.78 -4.72
CA LEU A 32 -18.73 -1.65 -5.62
C LEU A 32 -19.80 -0.55 -5.50
N ARG A 33 -20.35 -0.36 -4.29
CA ARG A 33 -21.35 0.69 -4.04
C ARG A 33 -20.67 2.06 -4.11
N PRO A 34 -21.09 2.96 -5.02
CA PRO A 34 -20.46 4.27 -5.15
C PRO A 34 -20.77 5.14 -3.93
N SER A 35 -19.77 5.89 -3.48
CA SER A 35 -19.94 6.87 -2.41
C SER A 35 -18.85 7.94 -2.50
N SER A 36 -19.24 9.13 -2.97
CA SER A 36 -18.37 10.30 -3.00
C SER A 36 -17.86 10.68 -1.61
N GLU A 37 -18.72 10.57 -0.59
CA GLU A 37 -18.35 10.83 0.81
C GLU A 37 -17.18 9.93 1.27
N ARG A 38 -17.22 8.63 0.94
CA ARG A 38 -16.12 7.72 1.30
C ARG A 38 -14.84 8.03 0.52
N GLU A 39 -14.94 8.43 -0.73
CA GLU A 39 -13.79 8.86 -1.53
C GLU A 39 -13.17 10.16 -0.98
N GLU A 40 -13.99 11.13 -0.59
CA GLU A 40 -13.55 12.38 0.06
C GLU A 40 -12.84 12.10 1.40
N ILE A 41 -13.40 11.21 2.22
CA ILE A 41 -12.80 10.80 3.49
C ILE A 41 -11.50 10.04 3.24
N ALA A 42 -11.46 9.13 2.27
CA ALA A 42 -10.25 8.40 1.90
C ALA A 42 -9.11 9.36 1.53
N VAL A 43 -9.34 10.30 0.61
CA VAL A 43 -8.30 11.27 0.23
C VAL A 43 -7.93 12.20 1.40
N SER A 44 -8.90 12.60 2.22
CA SER A 44 -8.65 13.38 3.44
C SER A 44 -7.79 12.62 4.46
N TYR A 45 -8.00 11.31 4.60
CA TYR A 45 -7.21 10.43 5.48
C TYR A 45 -5.80 10.22 4.95
N ALA A 46 -5.62 10.05 3.63
CA ALA A 46 -4.28 10.01 3.03
C ALA A 46 -3.48 11.28 3.41
N LYS A 47 -4.09 12.46 3.26
CA LYS A 47 -3.47 13.72 3.70
C LYS A 47 -3.24 13.80 5.20
N ALA A 48 -4.22 13.40 5.99
CA ALA A 48 -4.13 13.46 7.45
C ALA A 48 -3.02 12.57 8.00
N MET A 49 -2.69 11.49 7.30
CA MET A 49 -1.55 10.61 7.58
C MET A 49 -0.23 11.07 6.94
N ASN A 50 -0.21 12.19 6.23
CA ASN A 50 0.94 12.67 5.43
C ASN A 50 1.43 11.66 4.37
N LEU A 51 0.53 10.77 3.91
CA LEU A 51 0.79 9.92 2.75
C LEU A 51 0.73 10.79 1.48
N ASN A 52 1.50 10.37 0.47
CA ASN A 52 1.57 11.06 -0.82
C ASN A 52 1.18 10.17 -2.00
N ALA A 53 0.80 8.91 -1.76
CA ALA A 53 0.44 7.98 -2.81
C ALA A 53 -0.67 7.00 -2.40
N LEU A 54 -1.42 6.54 -3.39
CA LEU A 54 -2.28 5.36 -3.34
C LEU A 54 -1.92 4.42 -4.49
N ARG A 55 -1.90 3.11 -4.23
CA ARG A 55 -1.80 2.11 -5.30
C ARG A 55 -3.16 1.52 -5.58
N MET A 56 -3.53 1.52 -6.85
CA MET A 56 -4.73 0.90 -7.40
C MET A 56 -4.30 -0.40 -8.07
N GLU A 57 -4.34 -1.50 -7.31
CA GLU A 57 -4.19 -2.84 -7.90
C GLU A 57 -5.53 -3.28 -8.49
N GLY A 58 -5.62 -3.22 -9.82
CA GLY A 58 -6.88 -3.01 -10.53
C GLY A 58 -7.09 -1.51 -10.78
N VAL A 59 -7.69 -1.16 -11.92
CA VAL A 59 -7.98 0.25 -12.25
C VAL A 59 -9.17 0.74 -11.43
N ARG A 60 -8.90 0.95 -10.15
CA ARG A 60 -9.88 1.21 -9.10
C ARG A 60 -10.29 2.68 -9.04
N GLY A 61 -11.45 2.91 -8.43
CA GLY A 61 -11.99 4.23 -8.11
C GLY A 61 -12.72 4.92 -9.26
N SER A 62 -13.64 5.81 -8.89
CA SER A 62 -14.38 6.63 -9.85
C SER A 62 -13.52 7.78 -10.42
N ASN A 63 -13.96 8.43 -11.49
CA ASN A 63 -13.31 9.68 -11.96
C ASN A 63 -13.22 10.74 -10.85
N TYR A 64 -14.21 10.80 -9.95
CA TYR A 64 -14.22 11.74 -8.85
C TYR A 64 -13.08 11.49 -7.86
N LEU A 65 -12.70 10.23 -7.62
CA LEU A 65 -11.52 9.92 -6.81
C LEU A 65 -10.23 10.50 -7.43
N TYR A 66 -10.07 10.38 -8.75
CA TYR A 66 -8.90 10.94 -9.44
C TYR A 66 -8.91 12.47 -9.44
N ASP A 67 -10.08 13.11 -9.61
CA ASP A 67 -10.24 14.57 -9.45
C ASP A 67 -9.83 15.04 -8.04
N LEU A 68 -10.21 14.28 -7.01
CA LEU A 68 -9.82 14.55 -5.63
C LEU A 68 -8.31 14.38 -5.44
N CYS A 69 -7.72 13.31 -5.96
CA CYS A 69 -6.28 13.07 -5.92
C CYS A 69 -5.49 14.19 -6.61
N ASP A 70 -5.93 14.66 -7.77
CA ASP A 70 -5.34 15.81 -8.46
C ASP A 70 -5.37 17.06 -7.59
N LYS A 71 -6.57 17.40 -7.07
CA LYS A 71 -6.78 18.60 -6.25
C LYS A 71 -5.98 18.57 -4.96
N GLN A 72 -5.76 17.39 -4.40
CA GLN A 72 -5.12 17.19 -3.09
C GLN A 72 -3.64 16.82 -3.18
N GLY A 73 -3.12 16.55 -4.38
CA GLY A 73 -1.72 16.17 -4.60
C GLY A 73 -1.38 14.77 -4.09
N ILE A 74 -2.31 13.82 -4.22
CA ILE A 74 -2.09 12.40 -3.90
C ILE A 74 -1.75 11.65 -5.19
N MET A 75 -0.54 11.10 -5.29
CA MET A 75 -0.11 10.32 -6.44
C MET A 75 -0.88 8.99 -6.53
N THR A 76 -1.10 8.48 -7.73
CA THR A 76 -1.72 7.18 -7.97
C THR A 76 -0.83 6.32 -8.86
N PHE A 77 -0.70 5.06 -8.46
CA PHE A 77 -0.06 3.99 -9.23
C PHE A 77 -1.18 3.07 -9.69
N VAL A 78 -1.42 3.00 -11.00
CA VAL A 78 -2.65 2.42 -11.54
C VAL A 78 -2.31 1.24 -12.44
N GLY A 79 -2.98 0.11 -12.23
CA GLY A 79 -2.63 -1.08 -12.98
C GLY A 79 -3.64 -2.20 -12.93
N TRP A 80 -3.31 -3.31 -13.60
CA TRP A 80 -4.11 -4.52 -13.52
C TRP A 80 -3.94 -5.23 -12.18
N CYS A 81 -4.93 -6.04 -11.83
CA CYS A 81 -4.93 -6.80 -10.59
C CYS A 81 -4.26 -8.17 -10.80
N CYS A 82 -3.49 -8.64 -9.82
CA CYS A 82 -2.95 -9.99 -9.86
C CYS A 82 -4.06 -11.05 -9.80
N CYS A 83 -3.62 -12.31 -9.77
CA CYS A 83 -4.38 -13.39 -9.13
C CYS A 83 -5.80 -13.61 -9.71
N SER A 84 -5.98 -13.19 -10.95
CA SER A 84 -7.26 -13.15 -11.66
C SER A 84 -7.01 -13.35 -13.15
N ALA A 85 -8.07 -13.26 -13.95
CA ALA A 85 -7.99 -13.40 -15.40
C ALA A 85 -6.93 -12.47 -16.05
N TRP A 86 -6.63 -11.31 -15.44
CA TRP A 86 -5.65 -10.34 -15.92
C TRP A 86 -4.20 -10.87 -15.99
N GLU A 87 -3.88 -11.92 -15.22
CA GLU A 87 -2.57 -12.57 -15.27
C GLU A 87 -2.64 -14.06 -15.66
N SER A 88 -3.79 -14.53 -16.12
CA SER A 88 -3.97 -15.92 -16.60
C SER A 88 -3.78 -16.01 -18.12
N TRP A 89 -2.70 -15.41 -18.64
CA TRP A 89 -2.44 -15.31 -20.08
C TRP A 89 -2.36 -16.66 -20.78
N GLU A 90 -1.95 -17.71 -20.06
CA GLU A 90 -1.95 -19.09 -20.57
C GLU A 90 -3.35 -19.60 -20.97
N ASN A 91 -4.40 -18.97 -20.45
CA ASN A 91 -5.80 -19.28 -20.77
C ASN A 91 -6.42 -18.28 -21.75
N TRP A 92 -5.68 -17.29 -22.23
CA TRP A 92 -6.21 -16.27 -23.12
C TRP A 92 -6.34 -16.78 -24.54
N THR A 93 -7.45 -16.39 -25.16
CA THR A 93 -7.59 -16.45 -26.62
C THR A 93 -7.10 -15.14 -27.23
N GLU A 94 -6.87 -15.11 -28.54
CA GLU A 94 -6.61 -13.86 -29.27
C GLU A 94 -7.73 -12.82 -29.03
N HIS A 95 -8.98 -13.28 -28.89
CA HIS A 95 -10.10 -12.38 -28.56
C HIS A 95 -9.97 -11.77 -27.15
N THR A 96 -9.54 -12.56 -26.16
CA THR A 96 -9.28 -12.07 -24.80
C THR A 96 -8.14 -11.05 -24.79
N ALA A 97 -7.04 -11.34 -25.51
CA ALA A 97 -5.92 -10.40 -25.65
C ALA A 97 -6.35 -9.09 -26.33
N TYR A 98 -7.19 -9.17 -27.37
CA TYR A 98 -7.80 -8.00 -28.02
C TYR A 98 -8.66 -7.19 -27.05
N ILE A 99 -9.52 -7.83 -26.26
CA ILE A 99 -10.33 -7.14 -25.24
C ILE A 99 -9.41 -6.43 -24.23
N ALA A 100 -8.39 -7.11 -23.72
CA ALA A 100 -7.47 -6.55 -22.74
C ALA A 100 -6.71 -5.32 -23.27
N GLU A 101 -6.27 -5.35 -24.55
CA GLU A 101 -5.69 -4.20 -25.24
C GLU A 101 -6.67 -3.01 -25.31
N LYS A 102 -7.93 -3.27 -25.67
CA LYS A 102 -8.97 -2.21 -25.72
C LYS A 102 -9.30 -1.67 -24.33
N SER A 103 -9.37 -2.54 -23.32
CA SER A 103 -9.56 -2.11 -21.94
C SER A 103 -8.44 -1.20 -21.46
N LEU A 104 -7.17 -1.52 -21.73
CA LEU A 104 -6.07 -0.63 -21.36
C LEU A 104 -6.17 0.72 -22.09
N LYS A 105 -6.49 0.70 -23.38
CA LYS A 105 -6.67 1.94 -24.17
C LYS A 105 -7.74 2.84 -23.55
N ASP A 106 -8.89 2.27 -23.19
CA ASP A 106 -9.99 3.03 -22.62
C ASP A 106 -9.61 3.65 -21.25
N GLU A 107 -8.94 2.88 -20.40
CA GLU A 107 -8.45 3.38 -19.10
C GLU A 107 -7.36 4.45 -19.24
N VAL A 108 -6.44 4.29 -20.19
CA VAL A 108 -5.42 5.31 -20.48
C VAL A 108 -6.07 6.59 -20.98
N ILE A 109 -7.02 6.52 -21.92
CA ILE A 109 -7.73 7.70 -22.41
C ILE A 109 -8.51 8.38 -21.28
N ARG A 110 -9.14 7.59 -20.40
CA ARG A 110 -9.86 8.10 -19.24
C ARG A 110 -8.95 8.85 -18.28
N LEU A 111 -7.74 8.33 -18.03
CA LEU A 111 -6.91 8.78 -16.91
C LEU A 111 -5.70 9.65 -17.27
N ARG A 112 -5.24 9.67 -18.54
CA ARG A 112 -4.00 10.36 -18.97
C ARG A 112 -3.95 11.86 -18.69
N ASN A 113 -5.10 12.50 -18.46
CA ASN A 113 -5.17 13.93 -18.14
C ASN A 113 -5.14 14.23 -16.63
N HIS A 114 -5.16 13.21 -15.78
CA HIS A 114 -5.02 13.37 -14.33
C HIS A 114 -3.53 13.44 -13.96
N PRO A 115 -3.01 14.58 -13.48
CA PRO A 115 -1.63 14.68 -13.01
C PRO A 115 -1.32 13.81 -11.80
N CYS A 116 -2.33 13.34 -11.05
CA CYS A 116 -2.11 12.40 -9.96
C CYS A 116 -1.62 11.04 -10.44
N VAL A 117 -1.93 10.60 -11.66
CA VAL A 117 -1.44 9.32 -12.19
C VAL A 117 0.05 9.45 -12.48
N ILE A 118 0.89 8.69 -11.79
CA ILE A 118 2.36 8.80 -11.89
C ILE A 118 2.98 7.60 -12.61
N ASP A 119 2.37 6.42 -12.56
CA ASP A 119 2.93 5.20 -13.13
C ASP A 119 1.81 4.20 -13.48
N TRP A 120 1.99 3.53 -14.62
CA TRP A 120 1.11 2.48 -15.12
C TRP A 120 1.70 1.10 -14.89
N LEU A 121 0.97 0.20 -14.24
CA LEU A 121 1.38 -1.20 -14.03
C LEU A 121 0.48 -2.14 -14.84
N TYR A 122 0.94 -2.62 -15.99
CA TYR A 122 0.14 -3.56 -16.80
C TYR A 122 0.31 -5.04 -16.37
N GLY A 123 0.84 -5.26 -15.18
CA GLY A 123 0.87 -6.52 -14.43
C GLY A 123 1.06 -6.20 -12.95
N SER A 124 0.83 -7.17 -12.07
CA SER A 124 0.99 -6.98 -10.61
C SER A 124 1.99 -7.98 -10.04
N ASP A 125 1.62 -9.24 -9.83
CA ASP A 125 2.52 -10.28 -9.34
C ASP A 125 3.44 -10.79 -10.45
N ARG A 126 2.93 -10.79 -11.69
CA ARG A 126 3.62 -11.32 -12.86
C ARG A 126 3.61 -10.30 -14.00
N TYR A 127 4.60 -10.42 -14.87
CA TYR A 127 4.62 -9.67 -16.13
C TYR A 127 3.97 -10.49 -17.26
N PRO A 128 3.34 -9.84 -18.25
CA PRO A 128 2.70 -10.52 -19.37
C PRO A 128 3.72 -11.20 -20.31
N PRO A 129 3.29 -12.22 -21.09
CA PRO A 129 4.11 -12.74 -22.17
C PRO A 129 4.38 -11.66 -23.24
N ALA A 130 5.47 -11.82 -23.98
CA ALA A 130 6.02 -10.78 -24.84
C ALA A 130 5.06 -10.22 -25.91
N ASP A 131 4.14 -11.04 -26.43
CA ASP A 131 3.12 -10.61 -27.40
C ASP A 131 2.05 -9.72 -26.76
N VAL A 132 1.58 -10.07 -25.56
CA VAL A 132 0.64 -9.25 -24.77
C VAL A 132 1.33 -7.98 -24.27
N GLU A 133 2.57 -8.08 -23.79
CA GLU A 133 3.36 -6.94 -23.33
C GLU A 133 3.53 -5.88 -24.43
N ARG A 134 3.87 -6.30 -25.65
CA ARG A 134 3.99 -5.39 -26.80
C ARG A 134 2.68 -4.67 -27.12
N ARG A 135 1.52 -5.33 -26.96
CA ARG A 135 0.21 -4.67 -27.15
C ARG A 135 -0.01 -3.58 -26.12
N TYR A 136 0.28 -3.86 -24.84
CA TYR A 136 0.12 -2.87 -23.78
C TYR A 136 1.06 -1.68 -23.93
N ILE A 137 2.33 -1.93 -24.23
CA ILE A 137 3.32 -0.87 -24.48
C ILE A 137 2.88 -0.01 -25.68
N SER A 138 2.43 -0.63 -26.77
CA SER A 138 1.92 0.12 -27.94
C SER A 138 0.77 1.04 -27.58
N VAL A 139 -0.14 0.62 -26.70
CA VAL A 139 -1.24 1.46 -26.21
C VAL A 139 -0.70 2.62 -25.36
N LEU A 140 0.22 2.36 -24.44
CA LEU A 140 0.77 3.40 -23.56
C LEU A 140 1.58 4.44 -24.33
N ASP A 141 2.38 4.01 -25.31
CA ASP A 141 3.16 4.88 -26.19
C ASP A 141 2.27 5.74 -27.09
N GLU A 142 1.18 5.19 -27.64
CA GLU A 142 0.27 5.91 -28.53
C GLU A 142 -0.66 6.87 -27.77
N TYR A 143 -1.18 6.47 -26.61
CA TYR A 143 -2.27 7.19 -25.94
C TYR A 143 -1.86 8.01 -24.71
N ASP A 144 -0.72 7.75 -24.05
CA ASP A 144 -0.21 8.61 -22.96
C ASP A 144 1.14 9.22 -23.35
N GLY A 145 2.17 8.37 -23.56
CA GLY A 145 3.52 8.78 -23.96
C GLY A 145 4.28 9.68 -22.97
N THR A 146 3.67 10.08 -21.84
CA THR A 146 4.28 11.04 -20.90
C THR A 146 4.65 10.45 -19.54
N ARG A 147 4.11 9.27 -19.19
CA ARG A 147 4.31 8.61 -17.90
C ARG A 147 5.10 7.32 -18.03
N PRO A 148 5.88 6.94 -17.00
CA PRO A 148 6.49 5.62 -16.95
C PRO A 148 5.43 4.52 -16.81
N TYR A 149 5.84 3.31 -17.20
CA TYR A 149 5.10 2.09 -16.99
C TYR A 149 6.03 0.97 -16.49
N GLN A 150 5.47 0.00 -15.75
CA GLN A 150 6.18 -1.19 -15.28
C GLN A 150 5.43 -2.46 -15.67
N SER A 151 6.19 -3.52 -15.93
CA SER A 151 5.65 -4.80 -16.37
C SER A 151 4.97 -5.60 -15.26
N SER A 152 5.36 -5.36 -14.02
CA SER A 152 4.74 -5.89 -12.82
C SER A 152 5.05 -4.99 -11.61
N ALA A 153 4.44 -5.28 -10.46
CA ALA A 153 4.77 -4.69 -9.17
C ALA A 153 5.97 -5.40 -8.49
N THR A 154 6.52 -6.45 -9.09
CA THR A 154 7.61 -7.27 -8.54
C THR A 154 8.96 -6.88 -9.10
N SER A 155 10.05 -7.48 -8.62
CA SER A 155 11.41 -7.27 -9.16
C SER A 155 11.73 -8.10 -10.39
N GLN A 156 10.76 -8.82 -10.96
CA GLN A 156 11.00 -9.67 -12.13
C GLN A 156 11.21 -8.81 -13.38
N SER A 157 12.24 -9.12 -14.16
CA SER A 157 12.49 -8.50 -15.45
C SER A 157 11.63 -9.15 -16.52
N SER A 158 10.91 -8.36 -17.31
CA SER A 158 10.33 -8.85 -18.55
C SER A 158 11.35 -8.82 -19.69
N ASP A 159 11.09 -9.56 -20.76
CA ASP A 159 11.98 -9.58 -21.94
C ASP A 159 11.89 -8.28 -22.77
N ILE A 160 10.80 -7.52 -22.63
CA ILE A 160 10.55 -6.32 -23.45
C ILE A 160 10.86 -5.04 -22.66
N ALA A 161 10.25 -4.84 -21.50
CA ALA A 161 10.47 -3.64 -20.68
C ALA A 161 11.69 -3.74 -19.76
N GLY A 162 12.21 -4.95 -19.52
CA GLY A 162 13.36 -5.19 -18.66
C GLY A 162 13.01 -5.09 -17.17
N ASP A 163 13.99 -4.71 -16.36
CA ASP A 163 13.84 -4.60 -14.91
C ASP A 163 12.84 -3.49 -14.51
N THR A 164 11.94 -3.82 -13.59
CA THR A 164 11.01 -2.86 -12.99
C THR A 164 11.70 -1.96 -11.95
N GLY A 165 12.73 -2.46 -11.25
CA GLY A 165 13.29 -1.81 -10.06
C GLY A 165 12.30 -1.68 -8.90
N LEU A 166 11.17 -2.39 -8.97
CA LEU A 166 10.17 -2.52 -7.92
C LEU A 166 10.46 -3.77 -7.10
N TYR A 167 9.82 -3.89 -5.95
CA TYR A 167 9.93 -5.07 -5.10
C TYR A 167 8.59 -5.37 -4.46
N MET A 168 8.25 -6.65 -4.46
CA MET A 168 7.11 -7.17 -3.72
C MET A 168 7.68 -8.10 -2.66
N GLY A 169 7.28 -7.89 -1.40
CA GLY A 169 7.81 -8.68 -0.30
C GLY A 169 7.53 -10.18 -0.48
N PRO A 170 8.31 -11.07 0.16
CA PRO A 170 8.09 -12.50 0.01
C PRO A 170 6.70 -12.84 0.56
N TRP A 171 5.88 -13.42 -0.31
CA TRP A 171 4.60 -13.99 0.09
C TRP A 171 4.83 -15.25 0.93
N PRO A 172 4.15 -15.43 2.08
CA PRO A 172 3.15 -14.55 2.67
C PRO A 172 3.66 -13.57 3.73
N ASP A 173 4.92 -13.68 4.14
CA ASP A 173 5.42 -13.07 5.37
C ASP A 173 5.41 -11.53 5.34
N ALA A 174 5.56 -10.94 4.15
CA ALA A 174 5.53 -9.49 3.96
C ALA A 174 4.19 -8.82 4.30
N TYR A 175 3.13 -9.61 4.45
CA TYR A 175 1.76 -9.15 4.73
C TYR A 175 1.28 -9.55 6.12
N ALA A 176 2.11 -10.26 6.90
CA ALA A 176 1.79 -10.73 8.23
C ALA A 176 2.33 -9.74 9.28
N TYR A 177 3.20 -10.19 10.18
CA TYR A 177 3.92 -9.34 11.12
C TYR A 177 5.42 -9.42 10.86
N LEU A 178 6.04 -8.26 10.77
CA LEU A 178 7.49 -8.09 10.71
C LEU A 178 7.90 -7.12 11.83
N PRO A 179 8.92 -7.47 12.65
CA PRO A 179 9.30 -6.66 13.79
C PRO A 179 9.85 -5.28 13.35
N PRO A 180 9.78 -4.25 14.20
CA PRO A 180 10.28 -2.90 13.89
C PRO A 180 11.68 -2.86 13.24
N SER A 181 12.65 -3.63 13.74
CA SER A 181 14.03 -3.66 13.23
C SER A 181 14.17 -4.22 11.81
N TYR A 182 13.23 -5.04 11.34
CA TYR A 182 13.28 -5.66 10.00
C TYR A 182 13.32 -4.63 8.87
N TRP A 183 12.62 -3.51 9.04
CA TRP A 183 12.38 -2.52 7.99
C TRP A 183 13.61 -1.65 7.70
N TYR A 184 14.50 -1.51 8.67
CA TYR A 184 15.62 -0.56 8.62
C TYR A 184 16.74 -0.94 7.65
N GLY A 185 16.81 -2.21 7.22
CA GLY A 185 17.71 -2.69 6.16
C GLY A 185 17.12 -2.66 4.74
N LYS A 186 15.93 -2.08 4.54
CA LYS A 186 15.24 -2.07 3.24
C LYS A 186 15.65 -0.87 2.38
N LEU A 187 15.94 -1.13 1.10
CA LEU A 187 16.45 -0.17 0.12
C LEU A 187 15.64 -0.19 -1.20
N GLU A 188 14.61 -1.02 -1.25
CA GLU A 188 13.72 -1.16 -2.40
C GLU A 188 12.65 -0.04 -2.49
N PHE A 189 11.90 -0.02 -3.59
CA PHE A 189 10.51 0.45 -3.58
C PHE A 189 9.63 -0.78 -3.33
N ASN A 190 9.04 -0.89 -2.14
CA ASN A 190 8.13 -1.97 -1.83
C ASN A 190 6.69 -1.61 -2.23
N THR A 191 6.14 -2.32 -3.21
CA THR A 191 4.85 -2.02 -3.85
C THR A 191 3.64 -2.56 -3.09
N GLU A 192 3.88 -3.47 -2.14
CA GLU A 192 2.89 -4.02 -1.23
C GLU A 192 3.58 -4.80 -0.11
N ALA A 193 3.55 -4.21 1.09
CA ALA A 193 3.97 -4.88 2.31
C ALA A 193 3.42 -4.14 3.51
N GLY A 194 3.48 -4.77 4.68
CA GLY A 194 3.28 -4.08 5.93
C GLY A 194 2.95 -5.03 7.07
N PRO A 195 3.04 -4.56 8.31
CA PRO A 195 2.63 -5.29 9.50
C PRO A 195 1.09 -5.37 9.62
N GLY A 196 0.45 -5.92 8.58
CA GLY A 196 -1.00 -5.91 8.42
C GLY A 196 -1.72 -7.17 8.90
N GLY A 197 -0.98 -8.18 9.38
CA GLY A 197 -1.45 -9.55 9.65
C GLY A 197 -2.79 -9.67 10.37
N GLU A 198 -2.84 -9.48 11.69
CA GLU A 198 -4.09 -9.35 12.45
C GLU A 198 -4.19 -7.93 13.02
N GLN A 199 -5.15 -7.17 12.55
CA GLN A 199 -5.38 -5.79 12.95
C GLN A 199 -6.79 -5.64 13.51
N ILE A 200 -6.92 -5.92 14.81
CA ILE A 200 -8.20 -5.76 15.53
C ILE A 200 -8.51 -4.26 15.60
N PRO A 201 -9.67 -3.79 15.11
CA PRO A 201 -10.04 -2.39 15.16
C PRO A 201 -10.48 -1.96 16.57
N PRO A 202 -10.78 -0.67 16.78
CA PRO A 202 -11.44 -0.20 18.01
C PRO A 202 -12.73 -0.97 18.33
N ILE A 203 -13.05 -1.07 19.62
CA ILE A 203 -14.14 -1.92 20.13
C ILE A 203 -15.51 -1.54 19.54
N GLU A 204 -15.71 -0.28 19.17
CA GLU A 204 -16.93 0.22 18.53
C GLU A 204 -17.15 -0.45 17.16
N SER A 205 -16.09 -0.63 16.39
CA SER A 205 -16.14 -1.32 15.11
C SER A 205 -16.36 -2.81 15.28
N MET A 206 -15.79 -3.41 16.33
CA MET A 206 -16.07 -4.81 16.70
C MET A 206 -17.57 -5.01 16.95
N ARG A 207 -18.18 -4.17 17.79
CA ARG A 207 -19.63 -4.21 18.09
C ARG A 207 -20.52 -3.97 16.87
N LYS A 208 -20.05 -3.22 15.87
CA LYS A 208 -20.78 -3.00 14.60
C LYS A 208 -20.70 -4.20 13.65
N MET A 209 -19.61 -4.97 13.69
CA MET A 209 -19.36 -6.01 12.70
C MET A 209 -19.85 -7.40 13.08
N MET A 210 -20.08 -7.66 14.38
CA MET A 210 -20.50 -8.97 14.87
C MET A 210 -21.43 -8.89 16.09
N PRO A 211 -22.28 -9.91 16.33
CA PRO A 211 -23.15 -10.00 17.50
C PRO A 211 -22.38 -9.99 18.83
N GLU A 212 -23.03 -9.60 19.92
CA GLU A 212 -22.41 -9.52 21.26
C GLU A 212 -21.79 -10.85 21.71
N ASP A 213 -22.50 -11.97 21.49
CA ASP A 213 -22.03 -13.32 21.85
C ASP A 213 -20.78 -13.77 21.07
N ASP A 214 -20.50 -13.12 19.94
CA ASP A 214 -19.34 -13.38 19.08
C ASP A 214 -18.14 -12.46 19.38
N LEU A 215 -18.31 -11.46 20.24
CA LEU A 215 -17.27 -10.47 20.50
C LEU A 215 -16.11 -11.04 21.32
N TRP A 216 -16.36 -12.00 22.21
CA TRP A 216 -15.29 -12.59 23.02
C TRP A 216 -15.66 -13.95 23.64
N PRO A 217 -14.78 -14.96 23.61
CA PRO A 217 -13.49 -15.02 22.90
C PRO A 217 -13.68 -15.11 21.37
N THR A 218 -12.59 -15.30 20.61
CA THR A 218 -12.65 -15.44 19.15
C THR A 218 -13.61 -16.56 18.72
N SER A 219 -14.53 -16.25 17.81
CA SER A 219 -15.52 -17.19 17.28
C SER A 219 -15.41 -17.36 15.74
N ASP A 220 -16.34 -18.06 15.13
CA ASP A 220 -16.43 -18.16 13.67
C ASP A 220 -16.63 -16.79 12.99
N SER A 221 -17.28 -15.83 13.66
CA SER A 221 -17.41 -14.45 13.18
C SER A 221 -16.04 -13.78 12.98
N TRP A 222 -15.04 -14.12 13.80
CA TRP A 222 -13.66 -13.65 13.62
C TRP A 222 -12.99 -14.35 12.45
N ARG A 223 -13.15 -15.68 12.34
CA ARG A 223 -12.55 -16.50 11.29
C ARG A 223 -12.99 -16.08 9.88
N LEU A 224 -14.21 -15.57 9.73
CA LEU A 224 -14.70 -15.01 8.46
C LEU A 224 -13.94 -13.74 8.03
N ARG A 225 -13.40 -12.98 8.98
CA ARG A 225 -12.81 -11.65 8.77
C ARG A 225 -11.29 -11.63 8.98
N LEU A 226 -10.72 -12.78 9.31
CA LEU A 226 -9.29 -12.99 9.48
C LEU A 226 -8.78 -13.96 8.43
N SER A 227 -7.54 -13.77 8.03
CA SER A 227 -6.80 -14.79 7.31
C SER A 227 -6.05 -15.66 8.30
N SER A 228 -6.26 -16.98 8.26
CA SER A 228 -5.45 -17.95 9.01
C SER A 228 -3.98 -17.96 8.57
N ARG A 229 -3.67 -17.34 7.43
CA ARG A 229 -2.32 -17.24 6.88
C ARG A 229 -1.48 -16.14 7.52
N PHE A 230 -2.10 -15.04 7.93
CA PHE A 230 -1.39 -13.83 8.40
C PHE A 230 -1.64 -13.52 9.89
N SER A 231 -2.72 -14.03 10.46
CA SER A 231 -3.06 -13.79 11.87
C SER A 231 -2.12 -14.42 12.89
N PRO A 232 -1.55 -15.63 12.69
CA PRO A 232 -0.75 -16.28 13.73
C PRO A 232 0.49 -15.49 14.15
N GLN A 233 1.25 -14.94 13.20
CA GLN A 233 2.50 -14.21 13.46
C GLN A 233 2.24 -12.94 14.27
N MET A 234 1.18 -12.21 13.93
CA MET A 234 0.80 -10.97 14.62
C MET A 234 0.25 -11.26 16.02
N ARG A 235 -0.54 -12.32 16.18
CA ARG A 235 -1.06 -12.75 17.48
C ARG A 235 0.06 -13.22 18.42
N GLU A 236 1.03 -13.95 17.89
CA GLU A 236 2.22 -14.36 18.63
C GLU A 236 3.06 -13.15 19.07
N ALA A 237 3.27 -12.19 18.18
CA ALA A 237 3.94 -10.94 18.51
C ALA A 237 3.20 -10.14 19.60
N LEU A 238 1.87 -10.09 19.54
CA LEU A 238 1.06 -9.44 20.57
C LEU A 238 1.22 -10.13 21.93
N ASN A 239 1.07 -11.45 21.95
CA ASN A 239 1.11 -12.24 23.18
C ASN A 239 2.48 -12.21 23.85
N SER A 240 3.56 -12.34 23.06
CA SER A 240 4.93 -12.36 23.57
C SER A 240 5.39 -11.00 24.11
N ARG A 241 4.82 -9.89 23.62
CA ARG A 241 5.26 -8.53 23.96
C ARG A 241 4.37 -7.82 24.97
N TYR A 242 3.06 -8.06 24.92
CA TYR A 242 2.08 -7.39 25.78
C TYR A 242 1.30 -8.37 26.67
N GLY A 243 1.54 -9.67 26.54
CA GLY A 243 0.80 -10.72 27.23
C GLY A 243 -0.54 -11.07 26.56
N LYS A 244 -0.99 -12.31 26.74
CA LYS A 244 -2.27 -12.79 26.20
C LYS A 244 -3.44 -11.94 26.75
N PRO A 245 -4.32 -11.38 25.91
CA PRO A 245 -5.49 -10.64 26.38
C PRO A 245 -6.47 -11.54 27.15
N THR A 246 -7.11 -10.97 28.18
CA THR A 246 -8.11 -11.65 29.03
C THR A 246 -9.55 -11.25 28.69
N GLY A 247 -9.73 -10.16 27.93
CA GLY A 247 -11.01 -9.63 27.47
C GLY A 247 -10.89 -8.92 26.13
N LEU A 248 -12.03 -8.66 25.48
CA LEU A 248 -12.10 -7.92 24.20
C LEU A 248 -11.47 -6.55 24.29
N GLU A 249 -11.83 -5.77 25.31
CA GLU A 249 -11.35 -4.39 25.46
C GLU A 249 -9.82 -4.36 25.57
N GLU A 250 -9.25 -5.26 26.38
CA GLU A 250 -7.81 -5.43 26.47
C GLU A 250 -7.18 -5.84 25.13
N TYR A 251 -7.83 -6.73 24.38
CA TYR A 251 -7.33 -7.15 23.06
C TYR A 251 -7.34 -6.00 22.05
N CYS A 252 -8.44 -5.25 21.98
CA CYS A 252 -8.56 -4.08 21.10
C CYS A 252 -7.46 -3.05 21.42
N ILE A 253 -7.23 -2.73 22.70
CA ILE A 253 -6.19 -1.78 23.12
C ILE A 253 -4.79 -2.31 22.79
N LYS A 254 -4.46 -3.56 23.16
CA LYS A 254 -3.15 -4.17 22.83
C LYS A 254 -2.90 -4.20 21.33
N SER A 255 -3.94 -4.48 20.54
CA SER A 255 -3.84 -4.46 19.08
C SER A 255 -3.59 -3.04 18.56
N GLN A 256 -4.23 -2.00 19.10
CA GLN A 256 -3.94 -0.62 18.69
C GLN A 256 -2.47 -0.24 18.96
N VAL A 257 -1.94 -0.61 20.14
CA VAL A 257 -0.55 -0.33 20.51
C VAL A 257 0.43 -1.03 19.56
N LEU A 258 0.23 -2.34 19.32
CA LEU A 258 1.08 -3.13 18.43
C LEU A 258 1.03 -2.60 16.98
N GLN A 259 -0.16 -2.31 16.47
CA GLN A 259 -0.36 -1.78 15.12
C GLN A 259 0.34 -0.41 14.96
N LYS A 260 0.20 0.47 15.96
CA LYS A 260 0.85 1.78 15.96
C LYS A 260 2.36 1.64 15.87
N GLU A 261 2.95 0.84 16.75
CA GLU A 261 4.39 0.67 16.80
C GLU A 261 4.96 0.05 15.52
N ALA A 262 4.38 -1.06 15.06
CA ALA A 262 4.89 -1.77 13.90
C ALA A 262 4.78 -0.91 12.63
N THR A 263 3.66 -0.23 12.43
CA THR A 263 3.43 0.62 11.25
C THR A 263 4.30 1.86 11.28
N LYS A 264 4.45 2.48 12.46
CA LYS A 264 5.33 3.65 12.65
C LYS A 264 6.78 3.29 12.26
N ALA A 265 7.32 2.20 12.81
CA ALA A 265 8.68 1.77 12.52
C ALA A 265 8.93 1.47 11.04
N MET A 266 7.93 0.88 10.35
CA MET A 266 8.01 0.65 8.91
C MET A 266 8.19 1.96 8.14
N PHE A 267 7.32 2.95 8.33
CA PHE A 267 7.42 4.21 7.61
C PHE A 267 8.67 5.02 8.01
N GLU A 268 9.06 5.01 9.29
CA GLU A 268 10.28 5.66 9.77
C GLU A 268 11.54 5.06 9.12
N ALA A 269 11.62 3.74 8.95
CA ALA A 269 12.74 3.10 8.28
C ALA A 269 12.92 3.57 6.84
N TYR A 270 11.83 3.63 6.06
CA TYR A 270 11.87 4.16 4.69
C TYR A 270 12.19 5.66 4.66
N ALA A 271 11.74 6.41 5.67
CA ALA A 271 12.06 7.84 5.83
C ALA A 271 13.54 8.07 6.12
N ARG A 272 14.16 7.24 6.97
CA ARG A 272 15.61 7.25 7.26
C ARG A 272 16.43 6.92 6.03
N ASN A 273 16.03 5.88 5.31
CA ASN A 273 16.80 5.34 4.19
C ASN A 273 16.60 6.16 2.90
N LYS A 274 15.76 7.20 2.90
CA LYS A 274 15.54 8.11 1.79
C LYS A 274 16.86 8.77 1.34
N TYR A 275 17.26 8.76 0.07
CA TYR A 275 16.65 8.17 -1.14
C TYR A 275 17.33 6.86 -1.59
N GLY A 276 18.08 6.20 -0.70
CA GLY A 276 18.58 4.84 -0.91
C GLY A 276 17.46 3.79 -0.92
N SER A 277 16.37 4.06 -0.21
CA SER A 277 15.03 3.52 -0.48
C SER A 277 14.15 4.59 -1.10
N SER A 278 13.26 4.20 -2.00
CA SER A 278 12.41 5.12 -2.77
C SER A 278 10.92 5.03 -2.46
N GLY A 279 10.47 4.03 -1.70
CA GLY A 279 9.14 4.09 -1.10
C GLY A 279 8.56 2.79 -0.61
N ILE A 280 7.38 2.89 0.00
CA ILE A 280 6.57 1.77 0.45
C ILE A 280 5.08 2.07 0.29
N ILE A 281 4.34 1.06 -0.17
CA ILE A 281 2.89 1.00 -0.16
C ILE A 281 2.47 0.02 0.94
N TYR A 282 1.83 0.55 1.99
CA TYR A 282 1.25 -0.26 3.06
C TYR A 282 0.11 -1.13 2.53
N TRP A 283 0.14 -2.42 2.81
CA TRP A 283 -0.95 -3.35 2.48
C TRP A 283 -1.90 -3.55 3.68
N MET A 284 -3.07 -2.89 3.73
CA MET A 284 -3.67 -1.95 2.76
C MET A 284 -4.06 -0.62 3.41
N PHE A 285 -4.33 0.39 2.58
CA PHE A 285 -4.80 1.70 3.01
C PHE A 285 -6.13 1.59 3.77
N ASN A 286 -7.07 0.82 3.24
CA ASN A 286 -8.41 0.62 3.78
C ASN A 286 -8.92 -0.79 3.45
N SER A 287 -10.10 -1.14 3.99
CA SER A 287 -10.77 -2.42 3.69
C SER A 287 -12.07 -2.23 2.91
N ALA A 288 -12.36 -3.18 2.02
CA ALA A 288 -13.57 -3.23 1.20
C ALA A 288 -14.84 -3.61 1.99
N TRP A 289 -14.67 -4.22 3.16
CA TRP A 289 -15.73 -4.76 4.02
C TRP A 289 -15.26 -4.80 5.48
N PRO A 290 -16.14 -5.03 6.47
CA PRO A 290 -15.72 -5.19 7.87
C PRO A 290 -14.66 -6.29 8.01
N SER A 291 -13.40 -5.88 8.24
CA SER A 291 -12.21 -6.74 8.23
C SER A 291 -11.44 -6.61 9.54
N LEU A 292 -10.63 -7.63 9.84
CA LEU A 292 -9.72 -7.68 10.98
C LEU A 292 -8.24 -7.73 10.55
N TYR A 293 -7.92 -7.31 9.32
CA TYR A 293 -6.56 -7.27 8.78
C TYR A 293 -6.42 -6.26 7.62
N TRP A 294 -5.18 -5.92 7.29
CA TRP A 294 -4.78 -5.08 6.14
C TRP A 294 -5.55 -3.76 6.03
N GLN A 295 -5.44 -2.90 7.03
CA GLN A 295 -6.14 -1.62 7.02
C GLN A 295 -5.43 -0.58 7.89
N LEU A 296 -5.24 0.64 7.37
CA LEU A 296 -4.85 1.80 8.18
C LEU A 296 -6.05 2.41 8.91
N TYR A 297 -7.25 2.24 8.37
CA TYR A 297 -8.50 2.56 9.05
C TYR A 297 -9.57 1.58 8.57
N ASP A 298 -10.53 1.27 9.43
CA ASP A 298 -11.46 0.20 9.11
C ASP A 298 -12.59 0.61 8.16
N TYR A 299 -13.40 -0.37 7.78
CA TYR A 299 -14.54 -0.19 6.89
C TYR A 299 -15.56 0.85 7.40
N TYR A 300 -15.68 1.06 8.71
CA TYR A 300 -16.58 2.09 9.27
C TYR A 300 -15.91 3.46 9.36
N LEU A 301 -14.76 3.64 8.70
CA LEU A 301 -13.96 4.86 8.65
C LEU A 301 -13.33 5.22 10.00
N MET A 302 -13.22 4.24 10.92
CA MET A 302 -12.60 4.44 12.21
C MET A 302 -11.07 4.32 12.10
N PRO A 303 -10.30 5.37 12.46
CA PRO A 303 -8.84 5.29 12.52
C PRO A 303 -8.39 4.28 13.58
N ASN A 304 -7.47 3.38 13.21
CA ASN A 304 -6.88 2.40 14.13
C ASN A 304 -5.46 2.82 14.57
N GLY A 305 -4.78 1.96 15.33
CA GLY A 305 -3.38 2.18 15.72
C GLY A 305 -2.44 2.41 14.53
N ALA A 306 -2.62 1.68 13.43
CA ALA A 306 -1.83 1.83 12.21
C ALA A 306 -2.04 3.21 11.54
N PHE A 307 -3.25 3.77 11.57
CA PHE A 307 -3.50 5.16 11.15
C PHE A 307 -2.58 6.13 11.89
N TYR A 308 -2.59 6.06 13.23
CA TYR A 308 -1.86 7.01 14.06
C TYR A 308 -0.35 6.76 14.00
N GLY A 309 0.09 5.51 13.85
CA GLY A 309 1.49 5.17 13.60
C GLY A 309 2.00 5.75 12.28
N THR A 310 1.21 5.61 11.21
CA THR A 310 1.50 6.20 9.89
C THR A 310 1.56 7.72 9.97
N LYS A 311 0.54 8.35 10.56
CA LYS A 311 0.46 9.80 10.71
C LYS A 311 1.68 10.38 11.42
N GLU A 312 2.12 9.72 12.49
CA GLU A 312 3.30 10.11 13.26
C GLU A 312 4.59 9.96 12.45
N ALA A 313 4.83 8.77 11.88
CA ALA A 313 6.03 8.47 11.10
C ALA A 313 6.19 9.31 9.82
N CYS A 314 5.08 9.69 9.20
CA CYS A 314 5.08 10.40 7.94
C CYS A 314 5.13 11.93 8.09
N ASN A 315 5.20 12.46 9.31
CA ASN A 315 5.34 13.89 9.55
C ASN A 315 6.48 14.49 8.68
N PRO A 316 6.26 15.63 8.00
CA PRO A 316 7.24 16.15 7.07
C PRO A 316 8.58 16.58 7.70
N LEU A 317 8.56 17.01 8.96
CA LEU A 317 9.75 17.22 9.78
C LEU A 317 9.57 16.39 11.05
N HIS A 318 10.36 15.32 11.19
CA HIS A 318 10.07 14.26 12.15
C HIS A 318 11.34 13.79 12.88
N VAL A 319 11.23 13.51 14.17
CA VAL A 319 12.28 12.88 14.96
C VAL A 319 11.90 11.43 15.24
N GLN A 320 12.84 10.51 15.05
CA GLN A 320 12.58 9.08 15.11
C GLN A 320 13.74 8.31 15.74
N TYR A 321 13.40 7.16 16.30
CA TYR A 321 14.33 6.20 16.89
C TYR A 321 14.47 4.98 15.97
N SER A 322 15.71 4.65 15.63
CA SER A 322 16.04 3.50 14.80
C SER A 322 16.12 2.23 15.65
N TYR A 323 15.33 1.21 15.29
CA TYR A 323 15.23 -0.03 16.06
C TYR A 323 16.36 -1.04 15.76
N ASP A 324 17.20 -0.79 14.75
CA ASP A 324 18.32 -1.65 14.36
C ASP A 324 19.65 -1.24 15.00
N ASP A 325 19.87 0.05 15.26
CA ASP A 325 21.15 0.59 15.74
C ASP A 325 21.04 1.62 16.87
N ASP A 326 19.84 1.78 17.46
CA ASP A 326 19.52 2.70 18.55
C ASP A 326 19.81 4.19 18.26
N SER A 327 20.00 4.55 16.99
CA SER A 327 20.26 5.93 16.58
C SER A 327 19.00 6.80 16.62
N VAL A 328 19.18 8.10 16.86
CA VAL A 328 18.12 9.11 16.73
C VAL A 328 18.34 9.92 15.46
N TRP A 329 17.32 9.98 14.61
CA TRP A 329 17.35 10.72 13.35
C TRP A 329 16.32 11.84 13.34
N VAL A 330 16.66 12.94 12.67
CA VAL A 330 15.70 13.96 12.25
C VAL A 330 15.54 13.88 10.73
N VAL A 331 14.35 13.52 10.28
CA VAL A 331 14.01 13.42 8.85
C VAL A 331 13.31 14.69 8.39
N ASN A 332 13.85 15.28 7.33
CA ASN A 332 13.26 16.42 6.63
C ASN A 332 12.74 15.98 5.24
N SER A 333 11.43 16.05 5.06
CA SER A 333 10.74 15.76 3.81
C SER A 333 10.42 17.00 2.97
N TYR A 334 10.73 18.21 3.46
CA TYR A 334 10.67 19.42 2.66
C TYR A 334 11.89 19.56 1.75
N TYR A 335 11.74 20.32 0.66
CA TYR A 335 12.85 20.66 -0.26
C TYR A 335 13.61 21.93 0.14
N HIS A 336 13.49 22.36 1.39
CA HIS A 336 14.26 23.46 1.97
C HIS A 336 14.87 23.02 3.30
N GLY A 337 16.00 23.63 3.66
CA GLY A 337 16.70 23.33 4.91
C GLY A 337 16.08 24.06 6.12
N PHE A 338 16.22 23.46 7.29
CA PHE A 338 15.89 24.07 8.58
C PHE A 338 17.20 24.37 9.34
N LYS A 339 17.26 25.52 10.02
CA LYS A 339 18.40 25.91 10.86
C LYS A 339 18.03 25.73 12.33
N ASN A 340 19.03 25.58 13.20
CA ASN A 340 18.88 25.51 14.66
C ASN A 340 18.03 24.33 15.16
N LEU A 341 18.02 23.21 14.43
CA LEU A 341 17.54 21.93 14.97
C LEU A 341 18.60 21.43 15.96
N LYS A 342 18.20 21.16 17.21
CA LYS A 342 19.10 20.70 18.28
C LYS A 342 19.21 19.20 18.29
#